data_AF-A0A6G4RC47-F1
#
_entry.id   AF-A0A6G4RC47-F1
#
_cell.length_a   1.000
_cell.length_b   1.000
_cell.length_c   1.000
_cell.angle_alpha   90.00
_cell.angle_beta   90.00
_cell.angle_gamma   90.00
#
_symmetry.space_group_name_H-M   'P 1'
#
loop_
_entity.id
_entity.type
_entity.pdbx_description
1 polymer ?
#
loop_
_entity_poly.entity_id
_entity_poly.type
_entity_poly.pdbx_seq_one_letter_code
_entity_poly.pdbx_strand_id
1 'polypeptide(L)'
;MSEPDWAKILSYLYNSHSKVEIWHNNEIAQSDKVVSETGLDPQTIENNLDSMEDIGIVEMNFFDIDISTDSGKETTTGVSYSLTEKGFDIAHERKLVEQQDLTNRSLVAITVLLVGVTMIQAIAAVQSVEGAERTFTIIASILILISVGVGLWRSDFFK
;
A
#
# COMPACT_ATOMS: atom_id res chain seq x y z
N MET A 1 -5.77 -6.77 -6.05
CA MET A 1 -6.49 -5.71 -6.80
C MET A 1 -5.55 -4.52 -7.00
N SER A 2 -5.60 -3.84 -8.14
CA SER A 2 -4.84 -2.59 -8.36
C SER A 2 -5.35 -1.51 -7.41
N GLU A 3 -4.44 -0.81 -6.73
CA GLU A 3 -4.79 0.30 -5.85
C GLU A 3 -5.48 1.42 -6.67
N PRO A 4 -6.60 2.00 -6.18
CA PRO A 4 -7.29 3.06 -6.89
C PRO A 4 -6.44 4.34 -6.97
N ASP A 5 -6.63 5.12 -8.02
CA ASP A 5 -5.73 6.25 -8.34
C ASP A 5 -5.73 7.35 -7.27
N TRP A 6 -6.90 7.71 -6.71
CA TRP A 6 -6.99 8.63 -5.58
C TRP A 6 -6.18 8.18 -4.37
N ALA A 7 -6.07 6.87 -4.13
CA ALA A 7 -5.33 6.35 -2.99
C ALA A 7 -3.82 6.48 -3.17
N LYS A 8 -3.32 6.38 -4.42
CA LYS A 8 -1.91 6.65 -4.72
C LYS A 8 -1.56 8.11 -4.45
N ILE A 9 -2.43 9.04 -4.83
CA ILE A 9 -2.26 10.48 -4.58
C ILE A 9 -2.32 10.77 -3.08
N LEU A 10 -3.28 10.17 -2.37
CA LEU A 10 -3.40 10.29 -0.91
C LEU A 10 -2.14 9.78 -0.19
N SER A 11 -1.63 8.62 -0.60
CA SER A 11 -0.38 8.03 -0.10
C SER A 11 0.83 8.92 -0.39
N TYR A 12 0.90 9.54 -1.57
CA TYR A 12 1.95 10.50 -1.90
C TYR A 12 1.92 11.71 -0.96
N LEU A 13 0.76 12.36 -0.80
CA LEU A 13 0.60 13.51 0.09
C LEU A 13 0.94 13.16 1.55
N TYR A 14 0.55 11.97 2.00
CA TYR A 14 0.82 11.50 3.36
C TYR A 14 2.31 11.21 3.61
N ASN A 15 2.96 10.43 2.73
CA ASN A 15 4.36 10.00 2.94
C ASN A 15 5.35 11.15 2.80
N SER A 16 5.06 12.09 1.92
CA SER A 16 5.94 13.22 1.66
C SER A 16 5.88 14.28 2.76
N HIS A 17 4.93 14.21 3.70
CA HIS A 17 4.53 15.36 4.55
C HIS A 17 4.35 16.64 3.73
N SER A 18 4.12 16.52 2.42
CA SER A 18 4.29 17.59 1.45
C SER A 18 2.96 17.97 0.84
N LYS A 19 2.95 19.17 0.28
CA LYS A 19 1.89 19.67 -0.58
C LYS A 19 2.19 19.29 -2.03
N VAL A 20 1.18 19.10 -2.86
CA VAL A 20 1.36 19.14 -4.31
C VAL A 20 1.38 20.61 -4.70
N GLU A 21 2.55 21.14 -5.07
CA GLU A 21 2.72 22.53 -5.48
C GLU A 21 2.74 22.62 -7.00
N ILE A 22 1.84 23.44 -7.55
CA ILE A 22 1.65 23.65 -8.97
C ILE A 22 2.07 25.09 -9.31
N TRP A 23 3.00 25.20 -10.24
CA TRP A 23 3.68 26.46 -10.57
C TRP A 23 3.33 26.98 -11.97
N HIS A 24 2.79 26.13 -12.85
CA HIS A 24 2.66 26.44 -14.28
C HIS A 24 1.19 26.50 -14.68
N ASN A 25 0.63 27.71 -14.81
CA ASN A 25 -0.76 27.93 -15.28
C ASN A 25 -1.84 27.14 -14.50
N ASN A 26 -1.58 26.78 -13.25
CA ASN A 26 -2.43 25.89 -12.44
C ASN A 26 -2.59 24.47 -13.01
N GLU A 27 -1.70 24.03 -13.89
CA GLU A 27 -1.69 22.68 -14.47
C GLU A 27 -0.50 21.86 -13.94
N ILE A 28 -0.75 20.58 -13.64
CA ILE A 28 0.28 19.62 -13.26
C ILE A 28 1.11 19.27 -14.50
N ALA A 29 2.43 19.45 -14.42
CA ALA A 29 3.33 19.09 -15.51
C ALA A 29 3.72 17.61 -15.41
N GLN A 30 3.98 16.98 -16.57
CA GLN A 30 4.51 15.60 -16.63
C GLN A 30 5.83 15.41 -15.86
N SER A 31 6.58 16.50 -15.65
CA SER A 31 7.82 16.51 -14.88
C SER A 31 7.63 16.58 -13.37
N ASP A 32 6.41 16.78 -12.89
CA ASP A 32 6.15 16.98 -11.47
C ASP A 32 6.37 15.68 -10.67
N LYS A 33 6.89 15.82 -9.44
CA LYS A 33 7.22 14.66 -8.60
C LYS A 33 6.02 13.75 -8.36
N VAL A 34 4.83 14.35 -8.19
CA VAL A 34 3.58 13.61 -7.98
C VAL A 34 3.27 12.67 -9.15
N VAL A 35 3.55 13.07 -10.40
CA VAL A 35 3.41 12.22 -11.60
C VAL A 35 4.38 11.04 -11.52
N SER A 36 5.66 11.32 -11.24
CA SER A 36 6.70 10.29 -11.21
C SER A 36 6.52 9.26 -10.08
N GLU A 37 6.02 9.68 -8.92
CA GLU A 37 5.86 8.81 -7.75
C GLU A 37 4.54 8.02 -7.77
N THR A 38 3.47 8.61 -8.32
CA THR A 38 2.18 7.92 -8.43
C THR A 38 2.04 7.10 -9.72
N GLY A 39 2.82 7.43 -10.76
CA GLY A 39 2.72 6.83 -12.09
C GLY A 39 1.42 7.17 -12.82
N LEU A 40 0.69 8.18 -12.35
CA LEU A 40 -0.55 8.68 -12.95
C LEU A 40 -0.25 9.81 -13.93
N ASP A 41 -1.06 9.95 -14.97
CA ASP A 41 -0.98 11.12 -15.82
C ASP A 41 -1.51 12.39 -15.10
N PRO A 42 -1.02 13.58 -15.46
CA PRO A 42 -1.41 14.84 -14.82
C PRO A 42 -2.92 15.07 -14.74
N GLN A 43 -3.65 14.80 -15.82
CA GLN A 43 -5.11 15.03 -15.86
C GLN A 43 -5.85 14.14 -14.87
N THR A 44 -5.43 12.88 -14.76
CA THR A 44 -5.97 11.97 -13.74
C THR A 44 -5.67 12.49 -12.34
N ILE A 45 -4.48 13.04 -12.09
CA ILE A 45 -4.13 13.59 -10.77
C ILE A 45 -5.01 14.80 -10.45
N GLU A 46 -5.16 15.75 -11.36
CA GLU A 46 -6.03 16.93 -11.20
C GLU A 46 -7.48 16.52 -10.91
N ASN A 47 -8.07 15.67 -11.75
CA ASN A 47 -9.46 15.23 -11.56
C ASN A 47 -9.69 14.56 -10.19
N ASN A 48 -8.70 13.81 -9.70
CA ASN A 48 -8.77 13.18 -8.39
C ASN A 48 -8.54 14.19 -7.26
N LEU A 49 -7.63 15.16 -7.41
CA LEU A 49 -7.42 16.23 -6.44
C LEU A 49 -8.69 17.09 -6.29
N ASP A 50 -9.32 17.48 -7.40
CA ASP A 50 -10.60 18.20 -7.40
C ASP A 50 -11.69 17.38 -6.68
N SER A 51 -11.80 16.09 -7.02
CA SER A 51 -12.77 15.20 -6.37
C SER A 51 -12.49 15.03 -4.86
N MET A 52 -11.21 15.02 -4.46
CA MET A 52 -10.78 14.92 -3.07
C MET A 52 -11.00 16.23 -2.31
N GLU A 53 -10.92 17.39 -2.99
CA GLU A 53 -11.24 18.70 -2.43
C GLU A 53 -12.75 18.82 -2.17
N ASP A 54 -13.58 18.42 -3.13
CA ASP A 54 -15.04 18.44 -3.02
C ASP A 54 -15.56 17.67 -1.80
N ILE A 55 -14.87 16.60 -1.41
CA ILE A 55 -15.22 15.76 -0.25
C ILE A 55 -14.44 16.13 1.03
N GLY A 56 -13.62 17.19 0.97
CA GLY A 56 -12.85 17.74 2.07
C GLY A 56 -11.74 16.83 2.59
N ILE A 57 -11.12 16.04 1.71
CA ILE A 57 -9.92 15.26 2.03
C ILE A 57 -8.67 16.11 1.83
N VAL A 58 -8.62 16.88 0.74
CA VAL A 58 -7.56 17.87 0.49
C VAL A 58 -8.12 19.28 0.54
N GLU A 59 -7.25 20.26 0.73
CA GLU A 59 -7.55 21.68 0.64
C GLU A 59 -6.63 22.34 -0.39
N MET A 60 -7.22 23.19 -1.23
CA MET A 60 -6.50 24.03 -2.17
C MET A 60 -6.10 25.36 -1.49
N ASN A 61 -4.82 25.69 -1.53
CA ASN A 61 -4.25 26.91 -0.99
C ASN A 61 -3.53 27.69 -2.09
N PHE A 62 -3.91 28.94 -2.28
CA PHE A 62 -3.24 29.87 -3.20
C PHE A 62 -2.08 30.56 -2.49
N PHE A 63 -0.98 30.77 -3.19
CA PHE A 63 0.16 31.51 -2.68
C PHE A 63 0.82 32.33 -3.77
N ASP A 64 1.29 33.53 -3.42
CA ASP A 64 1.95 34.42 -4.36
C ASP A 64 3.47 34.18 -4.34
N ILE A 65 4.06 34.19 -5.53
CA ILE A 65 5.49 33.97 -5.74
C ILE A 65 6.05 35.11 -6.56
N ASP A 66 7.02 35.81 -6.00
CA ASP A 66 7.77 36.84 -6.72
C ASP A 66 8.89 36.21 -7.53
N ILE A 67 8.74 36.18 -8.85
CA ILE A 67 9.77 35.75 -9.80
C ILE A 67 10.53 36.98 -10.28
N SER A 68 11.84 36.99 -10.08
CA SER A 68 12.71 38.03 -10.65
C SER A 68 13.07 37.67 -12.09
N THR A 69 12.61 38.48 -13.05
CA THR A 69 12.93 38.36 -14.47
C THR A 69 13.89 39.48 -14.90
N ASP A 70 14.53 39.33 -16.06
CA ASP A 70 15.44 40.37 -16.61
C ASP A 70 14.73 41.73 -16.84
N SER A 71 13.39 41.71 -16.90
CA SER A 71 12.51 42.88 -17.08
C SER A 71 11.93 43.46 -15.78
N GLY A 72 12.16 42.84 -14.61
CA GLY A 72 11.65 43.30 -13.32
C GLY A 72 11.19 42.18 -12.38
N LYS A 73 10.39 42.51 -11.37
CA LYS A 73 9.69 41.51 -10.54
C LYS A 73 8.31 41.24 -11.11
N GLU A 74 7.99 39.97 -11.34
CA GLU A 74 6.67 39.51 -11.73
C GLU A 74 6.12 38.62 -10.62
N THR A 75 4.91 38.93 -10.14
CA THR A 75 4.23 38.10 -9.14
C THR A 75 3.33 37.12 -9.88
N THR A 76 3.56 35.82 -9.68
CA THR A 76 2.68 34.75 -10.16
C THR A 76 1.96 34.12 -8.97
N THR A 77 0.72 33.71 -9.17
CA THR A 77 -0.03 32.96 -8.15
C THR A 77 0.13 31.47 -8.42
N GLY A 78 0.65 30.74 -7.43
CA GLY A 78 0.73 29.29 -7.41
C GLY A 78 -0.43 28.66 -6.63
N VAL A 79 -0.66 27.38 -6.89
CA VAL A 79 -1.67 26.57 -6.21
C VAL A 79 -0.98 25.42 -5.48
N SER A 80 -1.36 25.17 -4.23
CA SER A 80 -0.88 24.03 -3.47
C SER A 80 -2.03 23.22 -2.90
N TYR A 81 -1.97 21.90 -3.02
CA TYR A 81 -2.90 20.98 -2.37
C TYR A 81 -2.26 20.36 -1.14
N SER A 82 -2.90 20.51 0.02
CA SER A 82 -2.51 19.84 1.27
C SER A 82 -3.60 18.91 1.79
N LEU A 83 -3.21 17.92 2.60
CA LEU A 83 -4.19 17.14 3.36
C LEU A 83 -4.86 18.02 4.41
N THR A 84 -6.18 17.90 4.50
CA THR A 84 -6.93 18.33 5.68
C THR A 84 -6.68 17.36 6.84
N GLU A 85 -7.13 17.71 8.05
CA GLU A 85 -7.13 16.78 9.20
C GLU A 85 -7.85 15.46 8.86
N LYS A 86 -9.02 15.55 8.23
CA LYS A 86 -9.78 14.40 7.75
C LYS A 86 -9.00 13.57 6.74
N GLY A 87 -8.32 14.21 5.78
CA GLY A 87 -7.52 13.51 4.78
C GLY A 87 -6.31 12.80 5.39
N PHE A 88 -5.68 13.43 6.38
CA PHE A 88 -4.60 12.82 7.14
C PHE A 88 -5.06 11.57 7.88
N ASP A 89 -6.20 11.63 8.58
CA ASP A 89 -6.75 10.49 9.32
C ASP A 89 -7.05 9.30 8.39
N ILE A 90 -7.67 9.56 7.23
CA ILE A 90 -7.97 8.52 6.24
C ILE A 90 -6.68 7.90 5.70
N ALA A 91 -5.68 8.73 5.37
CA ALA A 91 -4.39 8.24 4.88
C ALA A 91 -3.66 7.41 5.95
N HIS A 92 -3.70 7.87 7.20
CA HIS A 92 -3.10 7.19 8.34
C HIS A 92 -3.75 5.83 8.60
N GLU A 93 -5.08 5.76 8.65
CA GLU A 93 -5.82 4.52 8.84
C GLU A 93 -5.50 3.51 7.73
N ARG A 94 -5.48 3.94 6.47
CA ARG A 94 -5.07 3.09 5.35
C ARG A 94 -3.66 2.56 5.53
N LYS A 95 -2.71 3.42 5.96
CA LYS A 95 -1.34 3.00 6.18
C LYS A 95 -1.22 1.96 7.29
N LEU A 96 -1.99 2.10 8.36
CA LEU A 96 -2.05 1.12 9.43
C LEU A 96 -2.61 -0.22 8.94
N VAL A 97 -3.67 -0.20 8.13
CA VAL A 97 -4.25 -1.42 7.53
C VAL A 97 -3.25 -2.12 6.63
N GLU A 98 -2.54 -1.39 5.76
CA GLU A 98 -1.48 -1.97 4.91
C GLU A 98 -0.37 -2.63 5.75
N GLN A 99 0.06 -1.97 6.82
CA GLN A 99 1.09 -2.52 7.71
C GLN A 99 0.61 -3.77 8.44
N GLN A 100 -0.65 -3.78 8.87
CA GLN A 100 -1.27 -4.95 9.50
C GLN A 100 -1.38 -6.11 8.53
N ASP A 101 -1.79 -5.86 7.29
CA ASP A 101 -1.88 -6.89 6.25
C ASP A 101 -0.51 -7.49 5.91
N LEU A 102 0.53 -6.65 5.78
CA LEU A 102 1.90 -7.13 5.58
C LEU A 102 2.37 -7.98 6.77
N THR A 103 2.12 -7.51 8.00
CA THR A 103 2.48 -8.23 9.23
C THR A 103 1.76 -9.58 9.30
N ASN A 104 0.45 -9.60 9.02
CA ASN A 104 -0.35 -10.82 9.01
C ASN A 104 0.16 -11.81 7.95
N ARG A 105 0.48 -11.33 6.74
CA ARG A 105 1.07 -12.17 5.68
C ARG A 105 2.44 -12.74 6.09
N SER A 106 3.31 -11.95 6.70
CA SER A 106 4.60 -12.41 7.21
C SER A 106 4.45 -13.44 8.32
N LEU A 107 3.54 -13.21 9.27
CA LEU A 107 3.25 -14.17 10.34
C LEU A 107 2.76 -15.50 9.77
N VAL A 108 1.82 -15.47 8.83
CA VAL A 108 1.31 -16.69 8.16
C VAL A 108 2.45 -17.43 7.45
N ALA A 109 3.30 -16.73 6.70
CA ALA A 109 4.45 -17.34 6.03
C ALA A 109 5.40 -18.04 7.02
N ILE A 110 5.70 -17.39 8.16
CA ILE A 110 6.52 -17.96 9.23
C ILE A 110 5.83 -19.18 9.86
N THR A 111 4.53 -19.11 10.13
CA THR A 111 3.75 -20.25 10.65
C THR A 111 3.78 -21.43 9.70
N VAL A 112 3.60 -21.21 8.39
CA VAL A 112 3.67 -22.27 7.38
C VAL A 112 5.06 -22.91 7.36
N LEU A 113 6.12 -22.11 7.44
CA LEU A 113 7.49 -22.61 7.50
C LEU A 113 7.73 -23.46 8.77
N LEU A 114 7.28 -23.00 9.93
CA LEU A 114 7.38 -23.74 11.20
C LEU A 114 6.63 -25.07 11.15
N VAL A 115 5.41 -25.08 10.62
CA VAL A 115 4.65 -26.32 10.40
C VAL A 115 5.44 -27.26 9.48
N GLY A 116 6.01 -26.75 8.37
CA GLY A 116 6.87 -27.55 7.50
C GLY A 116 8.06 -28.18 8.21
N VAL A 117 8.79 -27.41 9.03
CA VAL A 117 9.97 -27.91 9.77
C VAL A 117 9.59 -28.96 10.81
N THR A 118 8.55 -28.71 11.61
CA THR A 118 8.07 -29.67 12.62
C THR A 118 7.60 -30.96 11.98
N MET A 119 7.00 -30.90 10.79
CA MET A 119 6.62 -32.09 10.04
C MET A 119 7.81 -32.87 9.50
N ILE A 120 8.86 -32.22 8.99
CA ILE A 120 10.10 -32.90 8.57
C ILE A 120 10.72 -33.63 9.76
N GLN A 121 10.76 -32.99 10.94
CA GLN A 121 11.24 -33.61 12.17
C GLN A 121 10.38 -34.81 12.58
N ALA A 122 9.05 -34.70 12.50
CA ALA A 122 8.14 -35.80 12.80
C ALA A 122 8.33 -36.99 11.84
N ILE A 123 8.46 -36.73 10.54
CA ILE A 123 8.74 -37.77 9.54
C ILE A 123 10.10 -38.44 9.81
N ALA A 124 11.13 -37.67 10.11
CA ALA A 124 12.46 -38.18 10.44
C ALA A 124 12.44 -39.06 11.71
N ALA A 125 11.70 -38.65 12.75
CA ALA A 125 11.55 -39.41 13.98
C ALA A 125 10.80 -40.74 13.79
N VAL A 126 9.89 -40.82 12.82
CA VAL A 126 9.10 -42.02 12.53
C VAL A 126 9.86 -43.03 11.65
N GLN A 127 10.95 -42.65 10.97
CA GLN A 127 11.75 -43.58 10.17
C GLN A 127 12.40 -44.71 11.00
N SER A 128 12.49 -44.56 12.32
CA SER A 128 12.98 -45.60 13.25
C SER A 128 11.91 -46.60 13.70
N VAL A 129 10.64 -46.41 13.32
CA VAL A 129 9.52 -47.26 13.73
C VAL A 129 9.10 -48.16 12.56
N GLU A 130 9.14 -49.48 12.76
CA GLU A 130 8.67 -50.47 11.78
C GLU A 130 7.20 -50.85 12.03
N GLY A 131 6.42 -51.10 10.97
CA GLY A 131 5.06 -51.63 11.06
C GLY A 131 3.92 -50.63 10.78
N ALA A 132 2.70 -50.98 11.23
CA ALA A 132 1.47 -50.24 10.95
C ALA A 132 1.44 -48.82 11.55
N GLU A 133 2.18 -48.60 12.63
CA GLU A 133 2.32 -47.29 13.28
C GLU A 133 2.97 -46.26 12.35
N ARG A 134 3.98 -46.66 11.56
CA ARG A 134 4.61 -45.79 10.56
C ARG A 134 3.61 -45.30 9.51
N THR A 135 2.77 -46.20 9.00
CA THR A 135 1.76 -45.88 7.99
C THR A 135 0.72 -44.92 8.55
N PHE A 136 0.28 -45.13 9.80
CA PHE A 136 -0.67 -44.25 10.46
C PHE A 136 -0.12 -42.83 10.65
N THR A 137 1.13 -42.68 11.10
CA THR A 137 1.74 -41.36 11.31
C THR A 137 1.96 -40.60 10.00
N ILE A 138 2.29 -41.29 8.91
CA ILE A 138 2.41 -40.68 7.57
C ILE A 138 1.05 -40.17 7.09
N ILE A 139 -0.02 -40.98 7.22
CA ILE A 139 -1.38 -40.58 6.81
C ILE A 139 -1.87 -39.38 7.64
N ALA A 140 -1.66 -39.41 8.96
CA ALA A 140 -2.01 -38.30 9.84
C ALA A 140 -1.27 -37.00 9.46
N SER A 141 0.03 -37.12 9.12
CA SER A 141 0.83 -35.99 8.64
C SER A 141 0.28 -35.40 7.34
N ILE A 142 -0.08 -36.25 6.36
CA ILE A 142 -0.66 -35.81 5.09
C ILE A 142 -2.02 -35.13 5.30
N LEU A 143 -2.87 -35.65 6.20
CA LEU A 143 -4.16 -35.03 6.52
C LEU A 143 -4.00 -33.65 7.16
N ILE A 144 -3.00 -33.48 8.04
CA ILE A 144 -2.66 -32.16 8.60
C ILE A 144 -2.25 -31.21 7.47
N LEU A 145 -1.40 -31.64 6.52
CA LEU A 145 -1.00 -30.84 5.35
C LEU A 145 -2.19 -30.41 4.50
N ILE A 146 -3.12 -31.32 4.23
CA ILE A 146 -4.32 -31.01 3.46
C ILE A 146 -5.20 -30.02 4.25
N SER A 147 -5.36 -30.19 5.56
CA SER A 147 -6.17 -29.28 6.39
C SER A 147 -5.58 -27.86 6.41
N VAL A 148 -4.26 -27.73 6.54
CA VAL A 148 -3.56 -26.45 6.52
C VAL A 148 -3.63 -25.83 5.14
N GLY A 149 -3.38 -26.61 4.08
CA GLY A 149 -3.47 -26.16 2.69
C GLY A 149 -4.88 -25.68 2.32
N VAL A 150 -5.93 -26.40 2.71
CA VAL A 150 -7.33 -26.01 2.50
C VAL A 150 -7.69 -24.78 3.33
N GLY A 151 -7.20 -24.69 4.57
CA GLY A 151 -7.37 -23.51 5.42
C GLY A 151 -6.79 -22.26 4.77
N LEU A 152 -5.55 -22.34 4.28
CA LEU A 152 -4.86 -21.25 3.57
C LEU A 152 -5.52 -20.90 2.24
N TRP A 153 -5.99 -21.91 1.48
CA TRP A 153 -6.68 -21.68 0.22
C TRP A 153 -8.03 -20.97 0.41
N ARG A 154 -8.73 -21.27 1.51
CA ARG A 154 -10.03 -20.67 1.83
C ARG A 154 -9.90 -19.29 2.46
N SER A 155 -8.79 -18.98 3.13
CA SER A 155 -8.54 -17.69 3.78
C SER A 155 -8.01 -16.64 2.80
N ASP A 156 -8.65 -16.42 1.64
CA ASP A 156 -8.36 -15.36 0.65
C ASP A 156 -6.87 -15.05 0.33
N PHE A 157 -5.93 -15.96 0.66
CA PHE A 157 -4.49 -15.69 0.67
C PHE A 157 -3.90 -15.59 -0.75
N PHE A 158 -4.65 -16.04 -1.75
CA PHE A 158 -4.29 -16.04 -3.17
C PHE A 158 -5.12 -15.07 -4.04
N LYS A 159 -5.96 -14.20 -3.44
CA LYS A 159 -6.68 -13.13 -4.16
C LYS A 159 -6.10 -11.76 -3.83
#